data_AF-A0A6G6GPF4-F1
#
_entry.id   AF-A0A6G6GPF4-F1
#
_cell.length_a   1.000
_cell.length_b   1.000
_cell.length_c   1.000
_cell.angle_alpha   90.00
_cell.angle_beta   90.00
_cell.angle_gamma   90.00
#
_symmetry.space_group_name_H-M   'P 1'
#
loop_
_entity.id
_entity.type
_entity.pdbx_description
1 polymer ?
#
loop_
_entity_poly.entity_id
_entity_poly.type
_entity_poly.pdbx_seq_one_letter_code
_entity_poly.pdbx_strand_id
1 'polypeptide(L)'
;MKLYTILFILLFISCKQPNPKIERSEKKEVAKVTSETQEKLQGTWVNLADTLSTITFKGNTSKNSYSGLENDTEIFFTVDANCKTTGSVSTSEPDSYINTTGTAEECYYIKTLNETTLELQLMAQNVTLQFKKQR
;
A
#
# COMPACT_ATOMS: atom_id res chain seq x y z
N MET A 1 22.84 35.83 -73.98
CA MET A 1 24.05 35.59 -73.16
C MET A 1 24.36 36.83 -72.34
N LYS A 2 24.11 36.78 -71.04
CA LYS A 2 24.84 37.45 -69.95
C LYS A 2 24.14 37.14 -68.63
N LEU A 3 24.82 36.32 -67.84
CA LEU A 3 24.73 36.19 -66.39
C LEU A 3 24.87 37.59 -65.76
N TYR A 4 24.19 37.90 -64.66
CA TYR A 4 24.81 38.40 -63.42
C TYR A 4 23.76 38.57 -62.31
N THR A 5 24.06 37.87 -61.22
CA THR A 5 23.57 37.91 -59.85
C THR A 5 23.61 39.32 -59.26
N ILE A 6 22.66 39.68 -58.38
CA ILE A 6 22.94 40.32 -57.07
C ILE A 6 21.75 40.14 -56.11
N LEU A 7 22.15 39.70 -54.93
CA LEU A 7 21.51 39.42 -53.66
C LEU A 7 20.78 40.62 -53.03
N PHE A 8 19.61 40.41 -52.42
CA PHE A 8 19.27 41.13 -51.18
C PHE A 8 18.49 40.24 -50.22
N ILE A 9 19.16 39.95 -49.10
CA ILE A 9 18.70 39.20 -47.94
C ILE A 9 17.78 40.09 -47.12
N LEU A 10 16.57 39.60 -46.78
CA LEU A 10 15.80 40.11 -45.65
C LEU A 10 15.50 38.96 -44.69
N LEU A 11 16.41 38.87 -43.72
CA LEU A 11 16.27 38.40 -42.35
C LEU A 11 14.83 38.17 -41.87
N PHE A 12 14.41 36.91 -41.76
CA PHE A 12 13.40 36.52 -40.77
C PHE A 12 14.14 36.04 -39.52
N ILE A 13 14.34 36.98 -38.61
CA ILE A 13 14.85 36.72 -37.27
C ILE A 13 13.78 35.95 -36.49
N SER A 14 14.26 34.86 -35.91
CA SER A 14 13.69 33.99 -34.89
C SER A 14 12.88 34.69 -33.79
N CYS A 15 11.76 34.08 -33.42
CA CYS A 15 11.39 33.90 -32.01
C CYS A 15 10.76 32.51 -31.87
N LYS A 16 11.58 31.46 -31.97
CA LYS A 16 11.19 30.13 -31.49
C LYS A 16 11.19 30.20 -29.96
N GLN A 17 10.01 30.40 -29.36
CA GLN A 17 9.85 30.37 -27.91
C GLN A 17 10.45 29.06 -27.38
N PRO A 18 11.29 29.10 -26.34
CA PRO A 18 11.65 27.89 -25.64
C PRO A 18 10.38 27.36 -24.99
N ASN A 19 9.84 26.28 -25.53
CA ASN A 19 8.83 25.49 -24.87
C ASN A 19 9.46 25.07 -23.53
N PRO A 20 8.95 25.50 -22.36
CA PRO A 20 9.48 25.00 -21.11
C PRO A 20 9.30 23.50 -21.16
N LYS A 21 10.43 22.77 -21.14
CA LYS A 21 10.40 21.35 -20.84
C LYS A 21 9.70 21.27 -19.51
N ILE A 22 8.43 20.86 -19.55
CA ILE A 22 7.75 20.30 -18.40
C ILE A 22 8.64 19.13 -18.04
N GLU A 23 9.48 19.37 -17.05
CA GLU A 23 10.14 18.34 -16.29
C GLU A 23 8.97 17.52 -15.74
N ARG A 24 8.59 16.49 -16.51
CA ARG A 24 7.79 15.39 -16.04
C ARG A 24 8.59 14.92 -14.85
N SER A 25 8.20 15.39 -13.67
CA SER A 25 8.57 14.81 -12.40
C SER A 25 8.34 13.33 -12.63
N GLU A 26 9.43 12.61 -12.85
CA GLU A 26 9.47 11.20 -12.61
C GLU A 26 8.93 11.12 -11.20
N LYS A 27 7.65 10.75 -11.09
CA LYS A 27 7.08 10.21 -9.90
C LYS A 27 8.06 9.09 -9.59
N LYS A 28 9.06 9.39 -8.76
CA LYS A 28 9.88 8.40 -8.11
C LYS A 28 8.83 7.47 -7.58
N GLU A 29 8.71 6.31 -8.22
CA GLU A 29 8.14 5.16 -7.58
C GLU A 29 9.00 5.05 -6.33
N VAL A 30 8.45 5.59 -5.24
CA VAL A 30 8.99 5.38 -3.92
C VAL A 30 8.90 3.88 -3.85
N ALA A 31 10.03 3.21 -4.08
CA ALA A 31 10.20 1.81 -3.73
C ALA A 31 9.81 1.78 -2.27
N LYS A 32 8.55 1.40 -2.02
CA LYS A 32 7.95 1.40 -0.70
C LYS A 32 8.71 0.26 -0.04
N VAL A 33 9.74 0.63 0.72
CA VAL A 33 10.46 -0.32 1.58
C VAL A 33 9.38 -0.93 2.44
N THR A 34 8.94 -2.09 1.99
CA THR A 34 7.87 -2.86 2.59
C THR A 34 8.59 -3.62 3.68
N SER A 35 8.13 -3.48 4.92
CA SER A 35 8.82 -4.17 6.01
C SER A 35 8.67 -5.68 5.82
N GLU A 36 9.60 -6.46 6.37
CA GLU A 36 9.55 -7.92 6.33
C GLU A 36 8.20 -8.45 6.86
N THR A 37 7.64 -7.77 7.87
CA THR A 37 6.29 -8.04 8.39
C THR A 37 5.21 -7.82 7.34
N GLN A 38 5.26 -6.70 6.61
CA GLN A 38 4.31 -6.42 5.54
C GLN A 38 4.41 -7.44 4.40
N GLU A 39 5.61 -7.91 4.07
CA GLU A 39 5.82 -8.97 3.07
C GLU A 39 5.24 -10.31 3.53
N LYS A 40 5.50 -10.71 4.78
CA LYS A 40 4.98 -11.95 5.38
C LYS A 40 3.45 -11.99 5.44
N LEU A 41 2.82 -10.84 5.71
CA LEU A 41 1.36 -10.71 5.76
C LEU A 41 0.68 -10.98 4.42
N GLN A 42 1.37 -10.80 3.29
CA GLN A 42 0.75 -10.93 1.97
C GLN A 42 0.13 -12.32 1.75
N GLY A 43 -1.02 -12.35 1.09
CA GLY A 43 -1.77 -13.57 0.76
C GLY A 43 -3.09 -13.67 1.52
N THR A 44 -3.73 -14.84 1.39
CA THR A 44 -5.02 -15.13 2.01
C THR A 44 -4.83 -16.00 3.26
N TRP A 45 -5.53 -15.65 4.32
CA TRP A 45 -5.50 -16.30 5.62
C TRP A 45 -6.89 -16.77 5.99
N VAL A 46 -7.03 -18.05 6.31
CA VAL A 46 -8.28 -18.70 6.69
C VAL A 46 -8.40 -18.71 8.20
N ASN A 47 -9.51 -18.22 8.73
CA ASN A 47 -9.78 -18.21 10.17
C ASN A 47 -9.95 -19.65 10.68
N LEU A 48 -9.30 -19.98 11.80
CA LEU A 48 -9.36 -21.31 12.40
C LEU A 48 -10.65 -21.56 13.17
N ALA A 49 -11.30 -20.52 13.68
CA ALA A 49 -12.59 -20.63 14.36
C ALA A 49 -13.76 -20.78 13.37
N ASP A 50 -13.60 -20.24 12.15
CA ASP A 50 -14.59 -20.36 11.08
C ASP A 50 -13.89 -20.39 9.71
N THR A 51 -13.83 -21.57 9.10
CA THR A 51 -13.11 -21.79 7.84
C THR A 51 -13.76 -21.12 6.64
N LEU A 52 -15.00 -20.63 6.75
CA LEU A 52 -15.64 -19.84 5.69
C LEU A 52 -15.17 -18.38 5.72
N SER A 53 -14.62 -17.91 6.85
CA SER A 53 -14.10 -16.56 7.00
C SER A 53 -12.62 -16.50 6.59
N THR A 54 -12.29 -15.61 5.66
CA THR A 54 -10.91 -15.33 5.26
C THR A 54 -10.59 -13.85 5.30
N ILE A 55 -9.30 -13.54 5.43
CA ILE A 55 -8.74 -12.20 5.22
C ILE A 55 -7.62 -12.28 4.19
N THR A 56 -7.64 -11.41 3.19
CA THR A 56 -6.59 -11.32 2.16
C THR A 56 -5.88 -10.00 2.28
N PHE A 57 -4.55 -10.03 2.46
CA PHE A 57 -3.69 -8.85 2.40
C PHE A 57 -3.01 -8.76 1.03
N LYS A 58 -3.14 -7.61 0.37
CA LYS A 58 -2.51 -7.32 -0.92
C LYS A 58 -1.98 -5.89 -0.94
N GLY A 59 -0.66 -5.73 -1.02
CA GLY A 59 -0.02 -4.43 -0.90
C GLY A 59 -0.29 -3.82 0.48
N ASN A 60 -1.08 -2.74 0.52
CA ASN A 60 -1.53 -2.06 1.74
C ASN A 60 -3.04 -2.11 1.94
N THR A 61 -3.74 -3.04 1.28
CA THR A 61 -5.16 -3.26 1.48
C THR A 61 -5.41 -4.65 2.05
N SER A 62 -6.46 -4.75 2.86
CA SER A 62 -7.00 -5.99 3.37
C SER A 62 -8.46 -6.12 2.96
N LYS A 63 -8.89 -7.35 2.67
CA LYS A 63 -10.29 -7.66 2.37
C LYS A 63 -10.71 -8.88 3.16
N ASN A 64 -11.87 -8.79 3.80
CA ASN A 64 -12.52 -9.93 4.40
C ASN A 64 -13.42 -10.61 3.38
N SER A 65 -13.51 -11.94 3.43
CA SER A 65 -14.49 -12.72 2.68
C SER A 65 -15.19 -13.71 3.61
N TYR A 66 -16.44 -14.02 3.30
CA TYR A 66 -17.19 -15.06 3.97
C TYR A 66 -17.84 -15.99 2.95
N SER A 67 -17.54 -17.28 3.05
CA SER A 67 -18.01 -18.29 2.09
C SER A 67 -17.68 -17.94 0.63
N GLY A 68 -16.53 -17.33 0.39
CA GLY A 68 -16.07 -16.90 -0.94
C GLY A 68 -16.69 -15.61 -1.46
N LEU A 69 -17.61 -14.99 -0.72
CA LEU A 69 -18.15 -13.67 -1.04
C LEU A 69 -17.23 -12.62 -0.40
N GLU A 70 -16.52 -11.87 -1.24
CA GLU A 70 -15.74 -10.72 -0.78
C GLU A 70 -16.66 -9.65 -0.22
N ASN A 71 -16.23 -9.03 0.87
CA ASN A 71 -16.78 -7.75 1.25
C ASN A 71 -16.21 -6.68 0.30
N ASP A 72 -17.08 -5.94 -0.40
CA ASP A 72 -16.71 -4.88 -1.35
C ASP A 72 -16.05 -3.67 -0.69
N THR A 73 -15.82 -3.73 0.61
CA THR A 73 -15.27 -2.61 1.35
C THR A 73 -13.76 -2.62 1.33
N GLU A 74 -13.17 -1.55 0.79
CA GLU A 74 -11.73 -1.37 0.75
C GLU A 74 -11.22 -0.93 2.12
N ILE A 75 -10.51 -1.83 2.80
CA ILE A 75 -9.84 -1.55 4.08
C ILE A 75 -8.36 -1.35 3.78
N PHE A 76 -7.82 -0.19 4.14
CA PHE A 76 -6.38 0.04 4.08
C PHE A 76 -5.75 -0.39 5.39
N PHE A 77 -4.51 -0.85 5.34
CA PHE A 77 -3.75 -1.15 6.56
C PHE A 77 -2.33 -0.60 6.51
N THR A 78 -1.79 -0.35 7.70
CA THR A 78 -0.39 -0.05 7.94
C THR A 78 0.14 -0.95 9.03
N VAL A 79 1.42 -1.28 8.95
CA VAL A 79 2.16 -1.98 10.01
C VAL A 79 2.99 -0.92 10.73
N ASP A 80 2.94 -0.90 12.06
CA ASP A 80 3.57 0.15 12.88
C ASP A 80 3.95 -0.40 14.26
N ALA A 81 4.82 0.30 14.98
CA ALA A 81 5.15 0.00 16.38
C ALA A 81 4.01 0.40 17.35
N ASN A 82 3.03 1.15 16.87
CA ASN A 82 2.00 1.75 17.71
C ASN A 82 0.60 1.37 17.26
N CYS A 83 -0.27 1.15 18.24
CA CYS A 83 -1.70 1.09 18.03
C CYS A 83 -2.28 2.50 17.86
N LYS A 84 -2.99 2.74 16.75
CA LYS A 84 -3.52 4.06 16.36
C LYS A 84 -4.97 4.28 16.76
N THR A 85 -5.70 3.23 17.13
CA THR A 85 -7.03 3.37 17.72
C THR A 85 -6.92 3.63 19.23
N THR A 86 -7.93 4.32 19.79
CA THR A 86 -7.91 5.01 21.09
C THR A 86 -7.16 4.30 22.23
N GLY A 87 -6.29 5.06 22.91
CA GLY A 87 -5.47 4.58 24.03
C GLY A 87 -4.05 4.18 23.65
N SER A 88 -3.50 4.77 22.58
CA SER A 88 -2.18 4.51 21.97
C SER A 88 -1.21 3.74 22.85
N VAL A 89 -1.23 2.42 22.67
CA VAL A 89 -0.25 1.52 23.26
C VAL A 89 0.93 1.46 22.29
N SER A 90 2.11 1.82 22.78
CA SER A 90 3.36 1.73 22.05
C SER A 90 4.18 0.54 22.54
N THR A 91 4.91 -0.08 21.62
CA THR A 91 5.95 -1.06 21.95
C THR A 91 7.30 -0.53 21.46
N SER A 92 8.39 -1.01 22.05
CA SER A 92 9.73 -0.74 21.54
C SER A 92 10.06 -1.54 20.28
N GLU A 93 9.27 -2.57 20.00
CA GLU A 93 9.45 -3.45 18.85
C GLU A 93 8.76 -2.84 17.61
N PRO A 94 9.49 -2.60 16.50
CA PRO A 94 8.87 -2.16 15.27
C PRO A 94 7.85 -3.19 14.79
N ASP A 95 6.87 -2.73 14.01
CA ASP A 95 5.92 -3.59 13.31
C ASP A 95 5.10 -4.53 14.20
N SER A 96 4.84 -4.12 15.43
CA SER A 96 4.03 -4.88 16.40
C SER A 96 2.54 -4.85 16.10
N TYR A 97 2.05 -3.87 15.34
CA TYR A 97 0.63 -3.63 15.14
C TYR A 97 0.24 -3.52 13.68
N ILE A 98 -0.93 -4.06 13.34
CA ILE A 98 -1.67 -3.73 12.13
C ILE A 98 -2.75 -2.70 12.49
N ASN A 99 -2.69 -1.54 11.87
CA ASN A 99 -3.70 -0.50 11.99
C ASN A 99 -4.49 -0.42 10.69
N THR A 100 -5.80 -0.59 10.77
CA THR A 100 -6.68 -0.47 9.60
C THR A 100 -7.36 0.89 9.57
N THR A 101 -7.65 1.38 8.37
CA THR A 101 -8.41 2.61 8.12
C THR A 101 -9.45 2.37 7.04
N GLY A 102 -10.42 3.30 6.95
CA GLY A 102 -11.55 3.19 6.05
C GLY A 102 -12.80 2.81 6.84
N THR A 103 -13.51 1.78 6.42
CA THR A 103 -14.80 1.38 7.02
C THR A 103 -14.68 0.52 8.26
N ALA A 104 -13.48 0.03 8.56
CA ALA A 104 -13.15 -0.71 9.77
C ALA A 104 -11.85 -0.12 10.32
N GLU A 105 -11.99 0.80 11.27
CA GLU A 105 -10.86 1.39 12.00
C GLU A 105 -10.56 0.53 13.23
N GLU A 106 -9.62 -0.39 13.06
CA GLU A 106 -9.27 -1.38 14.05
C GLU A 106 -7.76 -1.38 14.26
N CYS A 107 -7.35 -1.96 15.37
CA CYS A 107 -5.95 -2.13 15.71
C CYS A 107 -5.73 -3.54 16.25
N TYR A 108 -4.77 -4.22 15.66
CA TYR A 108 -4.44 -5.59 15.96
C TYR A 108 -2.99 -5.67 16.41
N TYR A 109 -2.74 -6.23 17.58
CA TYR A 109 -1.38 -6.64 17.96
C TYR A 109 -1.03 -7.97 17.27
N ILE A 110 0.13 -8.03 16.62
CA ILE A 110 0.62 -9.23 15.95
C ILE A 110 1.29 -10.12 17.00
N LYS A 111 0.57 -11.14 17.47
CA LYS A 111 1.11 -12.11 18.43
C LYS A 111 2.01 -13.13 17.77
N THR A 112 1.70 -13.51 16.53
CA THR A 112 2.52 -14.44 15.74
C THR A 112 2.32 -14.16 14.26
N LEU A 113 3.43 -14.12 13.50
CA LEU A 113 3.42 -14.10 12.04
C LEU A 113 4.59 -14.93 11.51
N ASN A 114 4.27 -15.99 10.76
CA ASN A 114 5.23 -16.76 9.99
C ASN A 114 4.59 -17.24 8.68
N GLU A 115 5.30 -18.06 7.91
CA GLU A 115 4.86 -18.54 6.58
C GLU A 115 3.50 -19.27 6.57
N THR A 116 3.02 -19.76 7.71
CA THR A 116 1.81 -20.58 7.76
C THR A 116 0.78 -20.14 8.79
N THR A 117 1.17 -19.35 9.79
CA THR A 117 0.29 -18.93 10.89
C THR A 117 0.30 -17.43 11.09
N LEU A 118 -0.88 -16.89 11.34
CA LEU A 118 -1.11 -15.51 11.75
C LEU A 118 -2.00 -15.52 12.99
N GLU A 119 -1.53 -14.91 14.08
CA GLU A 119 -2.31 -14.69 15.30
C GLU A 119 -2.37 -13.19 15.58
N LEU A 120 -3.58 -12.65 15.64
CA LEU A 120 -3.87 -11.23 15.85
C LEU A 120 -4.71 -11.06 17.10
N GLN A 121 -4.37 -10.09 17.94
CA GLN A 121 -5.22 -9.68 19.06
C GLN A 121 -5.88 -8.35 18.76
N LEU A 122 -7.21 -8.35 18.69
CA LEU A 122 -8.01 -7.14 18.52
C LEU A 122 -7.98 -6.33 19.82
N MET A 123 -7.32 -5.17 19.78
CA MET A 123 -7.05 -4.37 20.97
C MET A 123 -8.31 -3.85 21.65
N ALA A 124 -9.36 -3.56 20.88
CA ALA A 124 -10.61 -3.02 21.41
C ALA A 124 -11.44 -4.03 22.23
N GLN A 125 -11.27 -5.33 21.98
CA GLN A 125 -12.16 -6.37 22.55
C GLN A 125 -11.40 -7.49 23.26
N ASN A 126 -10.05 -7.42 23.31
CA ASN A 126 -9.20 -8.48 23.86
C ASN A 126 -9.48 -9.88 23.26
N VAL A 127 -9.93 -9.92 22.00
CA VAL A 127 -10.21 -11.15 21.25
C VAL A 127 -8.97 -11.52 20.45
N THR A 128 -8.59 -12.80 20.47
CA THR A 128 -7.52 -13.34 19.63
C THR A 128 -8.11 -14.05 18.42
N LEU A 129 -7.70 -13.63 17.23
CA LEU A 129 -8.03 -14.23 15.94
C LEU A 129 -6.84 -15.07 15.48
N GLN A 130 -7.10 -16.31 15.10
CA GLN A 130 -6.07 -17.23 14.63
C GLN A 130 -6.37 -17.65 13.21
N PHE A 131 -5.35 -17.61 12.35
CA PHE A 131 -5.47 -17.93 10.95
C PHE A 131 -4.35 -18.84 10.48
N LYS A 132 -4.66 -19.59 9.42
CA LYS A 132 -3.68 -20.35 8.64
C LYS A 132 -3.60 -19.80 7.22
N LYS A 133 -2.39 -19.70 6.68
CA LYS A 133 -2.18 -19.26 5.29
C LYS A 133 -2.83 -20.26 4.33
N GLN A 134 -3.65 -19.75 3.42
CA GLN A 134 -4.23 -20.51 2.33
C GLN A 134 -3.12 -20.86 1.33
N ARG A 135 -3.02 -22.15 0.98
CA ARG A 135 -2.04 -22.66 0.03
C ARG A 135 -2.39 -22.29 -1.41
#